data_AF-A0A966IJC2-F1
#
_entry.id   AF-A0A966IJC2-F1
#
_cell.length_a   1.000
_cell.length_b   1.000
_cell.length_c   1.000
_cell.angle_alpha   90.00
_cell.angle_beta   90.00
_cell.angle_gamma   90.00
#
_symmetry.space_group_name_H-M   'P 1'
#
loop_
_entity.id
_entity.type
_entity.pdbx_description
1 polymer ?
#
loop_
_entity_poly.entity_id
_entity_poly.type
_entity_poly.pdbx_seq_one_letter_code
_entity_poly.pdbx_strand_id
1 'polypeptide(L)'
;MIESNIKAKLSFSDGTPDIELPIYKGTQGPDVIDIRKLYGQTGKFTYDPGFLSTASCSSKITFIDGDKGELLYRGYPIEELATKCDFLEVCQLLINGELPNQKQNGEFQDMVMHHTMVHEQMQFFLRGFRRDAHPMAVLTGLVG
;
A
#
# COMPACT_ATOMS: atom_id res chain seq x y z
N MET A 1 8.99 0.63 -10.36
CA MET A 1 9.88 -0.49 -10.69
C MET A 1 10.63 -0.14 -11.95
N ILE A 2 11.93 -0.40 -11.98
CA ILE A 2 12.78 -0.19 -13.16
C ILE A 2 13.05 -1.56 -13.76
N GLU A 3 12.86 -1.69 -15.07
CA GLU A 3 13.17 -2.92 -15.81
C GLU A 3 14.69 -3.14 -15.80
N SER A 4 15.11 -4.29 -15.29
CA SER A 4 16.51 -4.69 -15.32
C SER A 4 16.79 -5.49 -16.59
N ASN A 5 17.98 -5.33 -17.18
CA ASN A 5 18.46 -6.21 -18.24
C ASN A 5 18.81 -7.63 -17.74
N ILE A 6 18.65 -7.89 -16.43
CA ILE A 6 18.94 -9.17 -15.80
C ILE A 6 17.66 -10.02 -15.83
N LYS A 7 17.81 -11.30 -16.19
CA LYS A 7 16.73 -12.27 -16.23
C LYS A 7 17.05 -13.45 -15.32
N ALA A 8 16.03 -13.99 -14.66
CA ALA A 8 16.09 -15.25 -13.95
C ALA A 8 15.76 -16.40 -14.93
N LYS A 9 16.46 -17.52 -14.82
CA LYS A 9 16.17 -18.72 -15.61
C LYS A 9 15.57 -19.79 -14.70
N LEU A 10 14.38 -20.28 -15.04
CA LEU A 10 13.71 -21.38 -14.34
C LEU A 10 13.81 -22.63 -15.21
N SER A 11 14.38 -23.70 -14.66
CA SER A 11 14.55 -24.99 -15.34
C SER A 11 13.73 -26.06 -14.64
N PHE A 12 13.23 -27.03 -15.42
CA PHE A 12 12.36 -28.07 -14.92
C PHE A 12 12.92 -29.46 -15.24
N SER A 13 12.89 -30.35 -14.25
CA SER A 13 13.35 -31.74 -14.39
C SER A 13 12.30 -32.67 -15.01
N ASP A 14 11.09 -32.19 -15.26
CA ASP A 14 9.96 -32.95 -15.80
C ASP A 14 9.89 -32.90 -17.35
N GLY A 15 10.89 -32.31 -18.00
CA GLY A 15 10.96 -32.16 -19.45
C GLY A 15 10.26 -30.92 -20.00
N THR A 16 9.67 -30.07 -19.16
CA THR A 16 9.18 -28.77 -19.62
C THR A 16 10.34 -27.83 -19.98
N PRO A 17 10.20 -27.03 -21.05
CA PRO A 17 11.29 -26.17 -21.52
C PRO A 17 11.61 -25.08 -20.49
N ASP A 18 12.90 -24.77 -20.38
CA ASP A 18 13.36 -23.68 -19.55
C ASP A 18 12.74 -22.36 -19.99
N ILE A 19 12.42 -21.51 -19.02
CA ILE A 19 11.88 -20.17 -19.27
C ILE A 19 12.79 -19.10 -18.66
N GLU A 20 12.79 -17.94 -19.32
CA GLU A 20 13.41 -16.73 -18.80
C GLU A 20 12.34 -15.79 -18.26
N LEU A 21 12.54 -15.32 -17.03
CA LEU A 21 11.66 -14.39 -16.33
C LEU A 21 12.41 -13.08 -16.10
N PRO A 22 11.85 -11.91 -16.44
CA PRO A 22 12.53 -10.65 -16.21
C PRO A 22 12.59 -10.33 -14.72
N ILE A 23 13.68 -9.67 -14.31
CA ILE A 23 13.86 -9.18 -12.94
C ILE A 23 13.61 -7.67 -12.92
N TYR A 24 12.75 -7.22 -12.03
CA TYR A 24 12.49 -5.81 -11.77
C TYR A 24 13.20 -5.36 -10.50
N LYS A 25 13.77 -4.15 -10.54
CA LYS A 25 14.36 -3.52 -9.36
C LYS A 25 13.41 -2.51 -8.74
N GLY A 26 13.31 -2.56 -7.41
CA GLY A 26 12.74 -1.49 -6.61
C GLY A 26 13.68 -0.28 -6.53
N THR A 27 13.15 0.89 -6.15
CA THR A 27 14.00 2.02 -5.75
C THR A 27 14.72 1.72 -4.44
N GLN A 28 14.05 0.98 -3.56
CA GLN A 28 14.56 0.42 -2.31
C GLN A 28 13.97 -0.99 -2.14
N GLY A 29 14.64 -1.85 -1.38
CA GLY A 29 14.23 -3.23 -1.13
C GLY A 29 14.76 -4.25 -2.15
N PRO A 30 14.31 -5.51 -2.05
CA PRO A 30 14.80 -6.61 -2.86
C PRO A 30 14.32 -6.55 -4.32
N ASP A 31 15.08 -7.20 -5.21
CA ASP A 31 14.69 -7.41 -6.61
C ASP A 31 13.51 -8.40 -6.69
N VAL A 32 12.61 -8.22 -7.66
CA VAL A 32 11.43 -9.08 -7.84
C VAL A 32 11.45 -9.75 -9.20
N ILE A 33 11.04 -11.02 -9.25
CA ILE A 33 10.96 -11.81 -10.48
C ILE A 33 9.53 -11.76 -11.02
N ASP A 34 9.35 -11.40 -12.29
CA ASP A 34 8.02 -11.39 -12.89
C ASP A 34 7.59 -12.78 -13.34
N ILE A 35 6.63 -13.35 -12.60
CA ILE A 35 6.05 -14.66 -12.87
C ILE A 35 4.70 -14.58 -13.64
N ARG A 36 4.29 -13.42 -14.17
CA ARG A 36 2.99 -13.27 -14.87
C ARG A 36 2.81 -14.22 -16.05
N LYS A 37 3.90 -14.52 -16.77
CA LYS A 37 3.88 -15.42 -17.94
C LYS A 37 4.12 -16.89 -17.58
N LEU A 38 4.40 -17.21 -16.31
CA LEU A 38 4.76 -18.55 -15.85
C LEU A 38 3.69 -19.58 -16.23
N TYR A 39 2.43 -19.33 -15.85
CA TYR A 39 1.34 -20.26 -16.13
C TYR A 39 1.10 -20.44 -17.63
N GLY A 40 1.11 -19.35 -18.41
CA GLY A 40 0.88 -19.40 -19.85
C GLY A 40 1.97 -20.15 -20.63
N GLN A 41 3.20 -20.20 -20.12
CA GLN A 41 4.33 -20.89 -20.77
C GLN A 41 4.53 -22.33 -20.27
N THR A 42 4.21 -22.62 -19.01
CA THR A 42 4.59 -23.88 -18.35
C THR A 42 3.41 -24.71 -17.83
N GLY A 43 2.21 -24.11 -17.75
CA GLY A 43 1.04 -24.71 -17.12
C GLY A 43 1.14 -24.85 -15.59
N LYS A 44 2.13 -24.20 -14.96
CA LYS A 44 2.41 -24.30 -13.52
C LYS A 44 2.12 -22.99 -12.78
N PHE A 45 1.80 -23.11 -11.49
CA PHE A 45 1.64 -21.98 -10.58
C PHE A 45 2.74 -21.98 -9.51
N THR A 46 2.99 -20.80 -8.93
CA THR A 46 3.71 -20.72 -7.66
C THR A 46 2.76 -21.09 -6.52
N TYR A 47 3.30 -21.73 -5.49
CA TYR A 47 2.57 -22.08 -4.28
C TYR A 47 3.17 -21.29 -3.11
N ASP A 48 2.50 -20.22 -2.72
CA ASP A 48 2.91 -19.31 -1.64
C ASP A 48 1.68 -18.92 -0.79
N PRO A 49 1.18 -19.83 0.07
CA PRO A 49 0.04 -19.53 0.93
C PRO A 49 0.41 -18.43 1.92
N GLY A 50 -0.25 -17.27 1.79
CA GLY A 50 0.00 -16.10 2.64
C GLY A 50 0.82 -14.99 1.97
N PHE A 51 1.25 -15.17 0.71
CA PHE A 51 1.96 -14.15 -0.08
C PHE A 51 3.27 -13.66 0.57
N LEU A 52 3.97 -14.52 1.32
CA LEU A 52 5.18 -14.12 2.03
C LEU A 52 6.34 -13.80 1.08
N SER A 53 6.39 -14.46 -0.07
CA SER A 53 7.42 -14.29 -1.10
C SER A 53 6.89 -13.68 -2.39
N THR A 54 5.65 -13.18 -2.40
CA THR A 54 4.97 -12.70 -3.59
C THR A 54 4.71 -11.19 -3.51
N ALA A 55 5.41 -10.41 -4.33
CA ALA A 55 5.12 -9.00 -4.50
C ALA A 55 3.85 -8.80 -5.36
N SER A 56 2.74 -8.42 -4.74
CA SER A 56 1.44 -8.30 -5.40
C SER A 56 1.22 -6.96 -6.13
N CYS A 57 1.87 -5.88 -5.69
CA CYS A 57 1.70 -4.56 -6.27
C CYS A 57 3.02 -3.76 -6.29
N SER A 58 3.06 -2.72 -7.14
CA SER A 58 4.08 -1.69 -7.09
C SER A 58 3.54 -0.51 -6.29
N SER A 59 4.23 -0.10 -5.23
CA SER A 59 3.85 1.06 -4.41
C SER A 59 4.95 2.13 -4.40
N LYS A 60 4.53 3.39 -4.24
CA LYS A 60 5.40 4.55 -3.99
C LYS A 60 5.01 5.28 -2.70
N ILE A 61 4.21 4.64 -1.84
CA ILE A 61 3.60 5.29 -0.66
C ILE A 61 4.49 5.09 0.56
N THR A 62 4.76 3.83 0.92
CA THR A 62 5.49 3.49 2.15
C THR A 62 6.57 2.46 1.84
N PHE A 63 7.72 2.60 2.49
CA PHE A 63 8.78 1.59 2.49
C PHE A 63 9.08 1.17 3.93
N ILE A 64 9.34 -0.12 4.12
CA ILE A 64 9.63 -0.73 5.42
C ILE A 64 10.86 -1.63 5.25
N ASP A 65 11.86 -1.43 6.09
CA ASP A 65 12.99 -2.34 6.29
C ASP A 65 12.95 -2.83 7.74
N GLY A 66 12.46 -4.05 7.95
CA GLY A 66 12.29 -4.63 9.27
C GLY A 66 13.62 -4.96 9.97
N ASP A 67 14.68 -5.25 9.22
CA ASP A 67 15.99 -5.60 9.77
C ASP A 67 16.70 -4.37 10.32
N LYS A 68 16.53 -3.21 9.66
CA LYS A 68 17.05 -1.92 10.13
C LYS A 68 16.08 -1.16 11.03
N GLY A 69 14.81 -1.55 11.07
CA GLY A 69 13.75 -0.81 11.77
C GLY A 69 13.38 0.51 11.07
N GLU A 70 13.56 0.61 9.76
CA GLU A 70 13.27 1.84 9.00
C GLU A 70 11.83 1.83 8.47
N LEU A 71 11.12 2.95 8.67
CA LEU A 71 9.80 3.21 8.11
C LEU A 71 9.80 4.57 7.42
N LEU A 72 9.52 4.57 6.12
CA LEU A 72 9.51 5.77 5.29
C LEU A 72 8.13 6.01 4.68
N TYR A 73 7.59 7.22 4.77
CA TYR A 73 6.41 7.67 4.02
C TYR A 73 6.84 8.63 2.93
N ARG A 74 6.57 8.28 1.66
CA ARG A 74 7.02 9.01 0.46
C ARG A 74 8.52 9.32 0.47
N GLY A 75 9.32 8.49 1.14
CA GLY A 75 10.77 8.67 1.29
C GLY A 75 11.22 9.42 2.55
N TYR A 76 10.29 10.02 3.31
CA TYR A 76 10.59 10.71 4.57
C TYR A 76 10.55 9.74 5.76
N PRO A 77 11.56 9.72 6.64
CA PRO A 77 11.53 8.92 7.85
C PRO A 77 10.36 9.28 8.76
N ILE A 78 9.73 8.27 9.36
CA ILE A 78 8.57 8.47 10.23
C ILE A 78 8.88 9.36 11.44
N GLU A 79 10.11 9.28 11.97
CA GLU A 79 10.58 10.07 13.12
C GLU A 79 10.59 11.57 12.79
N GLU A 80 10.98 11.93 11.57
CA GLU A 80 10.96 13.32 11.12
C GLU A 80 9.54 13.83 10.94
N LEU A 81 8.66 13.02 10.32
CA LEU A 81 7.26 13.39 10.13
C LEU A 81 6.54 13.56 11.47
N ALA A 82 6.79 12.67 12.43
CA ALA A 82 6.17 12.71 13.75
C ALA A 82 6.60 13.92 14.60
N THR A 83 7.80 14.47 14.35
CA THR A 83 8.34 15.59 15.13
C THR A 83 8.15 16.95 14.46
N LYS A 84 8.08 16.99 13.12
CA LYS A 84 8.09 18.23 12.34
C LYS A 84 6.77 18.52 11.62
N CYS A 85 5.86 17.55 11.49
CA CYS A 85 4.64 17.69 10.70
C CYS A 85 3.38 17.37 11.51
N ASP A 86 2.27 17.99 11.10
CA ASP A 86 0.95 17.70 11.65
C ASP A 86 0.27 16.53 10.92
N PHE A 87 -0.73 15.92 11.56
CA PHE A 87 -1.46 14.77 11.01
C PHE A 87 -2.06 15.04 9.62
N LEU A 88 -2.65 16.23 9.41
CA LEU A 88 -3.25 16.58 8.12
C LEU A 88 -2.20 16.80 7.02
N GLU A 89 -1.02 17.30 7.36
CA GLU A 89 0.11 17.42 6.41
C GLU A 89 0.59 16.05 5.96
N VAL A 90 0.68 15.10 6.90
CA VAL A 90 1.03 13.70 6.59
C VAL A 90 -0.07 13.03 5.74
N CYS A 91 -1.35 13.29 6.02
CA CYS A 91 -2.44 12.80 5.17
C CYS A 91 -2.32 13.33 3.74
N GLN A 92 -2.03 14.62 3.59
CA GLN A 92 -1.84 15.26 2.30
C GLN A 92 -0.62 14.69 1.56
N LEU A 93 0.49 14.44 2.27
CA LEU A 93 1.68 13.76 1.76
C LEU A 93 1.34 12.37 1.22
N LEU A 94 0.54 11.59 1.95
CA LEU A 94 0.18 10.23 1.52
C LEU A 94 -0.73 10.24 0.28
N ILE A 95 -1.69 11.16 0.22
CA ILE A 95 -2.62 11.30 -0.92
C ILE A 95 -1.90 11.84 -2.15
N ASN A 96 -1.20 12.98 -2.03
CA ASN A 96 -0.65 13.73 -3.16
C ASN A 96 0.79 13.30 -3.53
N GLY A 97 1.53 12.71 -2.60
CA GLY A 97 2.88 12.22 -2.81
C GLY A 97 4.01 13.17 -2.44
N GLU A 98 3.71 14.44 -2.16
CA GLU A 98 4.68 15.47 -1.78
C GLU A 98 4.19 16.26 -0.56
N LEU A 99 5.12 16.84 0.20
CA LEU A 99 4.78 17.68 1.34
C LEU A 99 4.11 18.97 0.85
N PRO A 100 3.01 19.39 1.49
CA PRO A 100 2.29 20.57 1.06
C PRO A 100 3.07 21.85 1.36
N ASN A 101 2.92 22.85 0.51
CA ASN A 101 3.30 24.21 0.88
C ASN A 101 2.27 24.82 1.84
N GLN A 102 2.60 25.94 2.48
CA GLN A 102 1.74 26.58 3.49
C GLN A 102 0.33 26.90 2.97
N LYS A 103 0.21 27.30 1.70
CA LYS A 103 -1.08 27.59 1.07
C LYS A 103 -1.91 26.31 0.86
N GLN A 104 -1.29 25.26 0.32
CA GLN A 104 -1.91 23.96 0.08
C GLN A 104 -2.34 23.28 1.38
N ASN A 105 -1.58 23.45 2.46
CA ASN A 105 -1.96 22.94 3.77
C ASN A 105 -3.21 23.65 4.28
N GLY A 106 -3.24 25.00 4.23
CA GLY A 106 -4.43 25.77 4.62
C GLY A 106 -5.69 25.38 3.83
N GLU A 107 -5.59 25.28 2.50
CA GLU A 107 -6.71 24.86 1.64
C GLU A 107 -7.19 23.44 1.98
N PHE A 108 -6.27 22.51 2.27
CA PHE A 108 -6.61 21.14 2.64
C PHE A 108 -7.27 21.06 4.01
N GLN A 109 -6.74 21.79 4.99
CA GLN A 109 -7.33 21.89 6.32
C GLN A 109 -8.75 22.45 6.27
N ASP A 110 -8.97 23.54 5.54
CA ASP A 110 -10.29 24.12 5.35
C ASP A 110 -11.22 23.10 4.69
N MET A 111 -10.79 22.46 3.60
CA MET A 111 -11.59 21.46 2.90
C MET A 111 -12.01 20.30 3.81
N VAL A 112 -11.09 19.76 4.62
CA VAL A 112 -11.41 18.70 5.59
C VAL A 112 -12.39 19.20 6.64
N MET A 113 -12.13 20.37 7.24
CA MET A 113 -13.00 20.94 8.29
C MET A 113 -14.43 21.18 7.81
N HIS A 114 -14.61 21.64 6.57
CA HIS A 114 -15.94 21.87 5.99
C HIS A 114 -16.76 20.59 5.75
N HIS A 115 -16.10 19.42 5.64
CA HIS A 115 -16.77 18.14 5.38
C HIS A 115 -16.81 17.21 6.60
N THR A 116 -16.58 17.75 7.81
CA THR A 116 -16.65 16.96 9.06
C THR A 116 -18.07 16.59 9.48
N MET A 117 -19.06 17.40 9.10
CA MET A 117 -20.46 17.18 9.48
C MET A 117 -21.09 16.10 8.62
N VAL A 118 -21.66 15.07 9.26
CA VAL A 118 -22.40 14.00 8.60
C VAL A 118 -23.88 14.36 8.43
N HIS A 119 -24.52 13.81 7.40
CA HIS A 119 -25.94 13.98 7.17
C HIS A 119 -26.77 13.39 8.33
N GLU A 120 -27.79 14.10 8.83
CA GLU A 120 -28.56 13.70 10.01
C GLU A 120 -29.20 12.30 9.90
N GLN A 121 -29.50 11.85 8.68
CA GLN A 121 -30.03 10.50 8.46
C GLN A 121 -29.10 9.39 8.99
N MET A 122 -27.78 9.62 9.03
CA MET A 122 -26.83 8.67 9.62
C MET A 122 -27.07 8.44 11.12
N GLN A 123 -27.63 9.43 11.82
CA GLN A 123 -27.97 9.27 13.24
C GLN A 123 -29.07 8.21 13.46
N PHE A 124 -30.05 8.11 12.56
CA PHE A 124 -31.08 7.07 12.67
C PHE A 124 -30.51 5.67 12.44
N PHE A 125 -29.56 5.55 11.50
CA PHE A 125 -28.85 4.30 11.26
C PHE A 125 -28.05 3.86 12.49
N LEU A 126 -27.31 4.80 13.12
CA LEU A 126 -26.58 4.55 14.35
C LEU A 126 -27.46 4.05 15.50
N ARG A 127 -28.69 4.57 15.62
CA ARG A 127 -29.67 4.12 16.63
C ARG A 127 -30.20 2.71 16.40
N GLY A 128 -30.02 2.15 15.20
CA GLY A 128 -30.40 0.78 14.88
C GLY A 128 -29.49 -0.28 15.50
N PHE A 129 -28.27 0.09 15.90
CA PHE A 129 -27.36 -0.82 16.60
C PHE A 129 -27.74 -0.97 18.07
N ARG A 130 -27.50 -2.17 18.62
CA ARG A 130 -27.53 -2.36 20.07
C ARG A 130 -26.42 -1.52 20.72
N ARG A 131 -26.65 -1.09 21.97
CA ARG A 131 -25.68 -0.26 22.72
C ARG A 131 -24.37 -0.98 23.06
N ASP A 132 -24.37 -2.31 23.01
CA ASP A 132 -23.22 -3.18 23.23
C ASP A 132 -22.56 -3.65 21.92
N ALA A 133 -22.99 -3.12 20.77
CA ALA A 133 -22.37 -3.43 19.49
C ALA A 133 -20.90 -2.99 19.48
N HIS A 134 -20.04 -3.87 18.96
CA HIS A 134 -18.61 -3.57 18.86
C HIS A 134 -18.39 -2.37 17.92
N PRO A 135 -17.58 -1.36 18.29
CA PRO A 135 -17.39 -0.14 17.48
C PRO A 135 -16.98 -0.41 16.03
N MET A 136 -16.14 -1.43 15.78
CA MET A 136 -15.79 -1.83 14.41
C MET A 136 -16.98 -2.35 13.60
N ALA A 137 -17.91 -3.08 14.22
CA ALA A 137 -19.13 -3.55 13.53
C ALA A 137 -20.04 -2.36 13.17
N VAL A 138 -20.13 -1.37 14.06
CA VAL A 138 -20.87 -0.13 13.82
C VAL A 138 -20.21 0.67 12.68
N LEU A 139 -18.88 0.81 12.69
CA LEU A 139 -18.12 1.48 11.64
C LEU A 139 -18.29 0.81 10.27
N THR A 140 -18.12 -0.52 10.21
CA THR A 140 -18.26 -1.29 8.97
C THR A 140 -19.68 -1.20 8.42
N GLY A 141 -20.71 -1.26 9.28
CA GLY A 141 -22.09 -1.14 8.82
C GLY A 141 -22.48 0.27 8.36
N LEU A 142 -21.78 1.31 8.83
CA LEU A 142 -22.02 2.70 8.42
C LEU A 142 -21.34 3.07 7.09
N VAL A 143 -20.12 2.59 6.88
CA VAL A 143 -19.27 2.98 5.75
C VAL A 143 -19.36 2.00 4.59
N GLY A 144 -19.55 0.70 4.87
CA GLY A 144 -19.61 -0.37 3.87
C GLY A 144 -21.00 -0.54 3.27
#